data_AF-A0A1M3KMU5-F1
#
_entry.id   AF-A0A1M3KMU5-F1
#
_cell.length_a   1.000
_cell.length_b   1.000
_cell.length_c   1.000
_cell.angle_alpha   90.00
_cell.angle_beta   90.00
_cell.angle_gamma   90.00
#
_symmetry.space_group_name_H-M   'P 1'
#
loop_
_entity.id
_entity.type
_entity.pdbx_description
1 polymer ?
#
loop_
_entity_poly.entity_id
_entity_poly.type
_entity_poly.pdbx_seq_one_letter_code
_entity_poly.pdbx_strand_id
1 'polypeptide(L)'
;MNVPSDLRASRQFGDSRPPHQVSFEFFPPKTDAMEERFWDSVTKLAPLNPRFVSVTYGAGGTTRERTLRMVSQIQSQTGVNAAAHLTCVGASKAEVDAVVRGYKEAGISRIVAVRGDPPEGVGKPFVPHPEGYRSAAELVEGIRRIGDFDISVSAYPEKHPQAPSWDVEIDNLKRKFGLGATRAITQMFFENADYFRFVERAQKAGITQSIVPGIQPIHSFKQISGFASRCGASIPHWLAERFDGLDDDPETHALVASAVAAEQVLELVDEGITEFHFYTLNRSNLVLALARLLGVRPD
;
A
#
# COMPACT_ATOMS: atom_id res chain seq x y z
N MET A 1 29.04 14.10 -6.01
CA MET A 1 29.21 14.46 -7.45
C MET A 1 27.88 14.98 -7.96
N ASN A 2 27.86 16.14 -8.62
CA ASN A 2 26.64 16.64 -9.26
C ASN A 2 26.33 15.74 -10.46
N VAL A 3 25.31 14.90 -10.35
CA VAL A 3 24.72 14.20 -11.49
C VAL A 3 24.08 15.25 -12.41
N PRO A 4 24.53 15.40 -13.68
CA PRO A 4 23.92 16.28 -14.67
C PRO A 4 22.40 16.13 -14.73
N SER A 5 21.67 17.22 -14.97
CA SER A 5 20.20 17.24 -14.89
C SER A 5 19.51 16.32 -15.90
N ASP A 6 20.14 16.09 -17.04
CA ASP A 6 19.73 15.19 -18.11
C ASP A 6 19.88 13.70 -17.75
N LEU A 7 20.73 13.38 -16.77
CA LEU A 7 20.88 12.01 -16.24
C LEU A 7 19.88 11.66 -15.13
N ARG A 8 19.12 12.64 -14.60
CA ARG A 8 18.10 12.38 -13.58
C ARG A 8 16.77 12.00 -14.23
N ALA A 9 16.35 10.75 -14.09
CA ALA A 9 15.08 10.26 -14.62
C ALA A 9 13.87 11.09 -14.14
N SER A 10 13.93 11.59 -12.91
CA SER A 10 12.91 12.48 -12.33
C SER A 10 12.74 13.80 -13.07
N ARG A 11 13.77 14.24 -13.81
CA ARG A 11 13.79 15.49 -14.60
C ARG A 11 13.60 15.27 -16.10
N GLN A 12 13.40 14.03 -16.54
CA GLN A 12 13.09 13.72 -17.93
C GLN A 12 11.61 13.98 -18.22
N PHE A 13 11.28 14.32 -19.47
CA PHE A 13 9.92 14.69 -19.91
C PHE A 13 9.60 14.11 -21.30
N GLY A 14 8.31 14.01 -21.64
CA GLY A 14 7.86 13.46 -22.91
C GLY A 14 8.33 12.01 -23.10
N ASP A 15 8.72 11.66 -24.34
CA ASP A 15 9.11 10.30 -24.72
C ASP A 15 10.37 9.79 -24.00
N SER A 16 11.16 10.68 -23.40
CA SER A 16 12.35 10.30 -22.63
C SER A 16 12.03 9.77 -21.22
N ARG A 17 10.83 10.04 -20.70
CA ARG A 17 10.43 9.60 -19.36
C ARG A 17 9.73 8.24 -19.44
N PRO A 18 10.16 7.23 -18.66
CA PRO A 18 9.45 5.96 -18.63
C PRO A 18 8.01 6.16 -18.10
N PRO A 19 7.02 5.40 -18.60
CA PRO A 19 5.66 5.51 -18.11
C PRO A 19 5.60 5.07 -16.64
N HIS A 20 5.14 5.96 -15.77
CA HIS A 20 4.96 5.65 -14.35
C HIS A 20 3.55 5.10 -14.12
N GLN A 21 3.45 4.00 -13.38
CA GLN A 21 2.19 3.40 -12.96
C GLN A 21 1.92 3.71 -11.49
N VAL A 22 0.73 4.20 -11.21
CA VAL A 22 0.31 4.53 -9.83
C VAL A 22 -0.89 3.69 -9.42
N SER A 23 -0.98 3.41 -8.12
CA SER A 23 -2.15 2.83 -7.47
C SER A 23 -2.43 3.55 -6.15
N PHE A 24 -3.68 3.55 -5.71
CA PHE A 24 -4.13 4.33 -4.57
C PHE A 24 -4.89 3.48 -3.56
N GLU A 25 -4.59 3.63 -2.27
CA GLU A 25 -5.30 2.95 -1.20
C GLU A 25 -6.24 3.87 -0.43
N PHE A 26 -7.46 3.39 -0.20
CA PHE A 26 -8.51 4.06 0.53
C PHE A 26 -8.96 3.22 1.74
N PHE A 27 -9.57 3.91 2.70
CA PHE A 27 -10.13 3.30 3.89
C PHE A 27 -11.66 3.35 3.85
N PRO A 28 -12.35 2.27 4.22
CA PRO A 28 -13.80 2.26 4.22
C PRO A 28 -14.31 3.32 5.23
N PRO A 29 -15.13 4.29 4.78
CA PRO A 29 -15.57 5.39 5.63
C PRO A 29 -16.42 4.88 6.80
N LYS A 30 -16.35 5.54 7.97
CA LYS A 30 -17.12 5.15 9.16
C LYS A 30 -18.34 6.02 9.45
N THR A 31 -18.39 7.19 8.83
CA THR A 31 -19.44 8.20 8.98
C THR A 31 -19.72 8.82 7.61
N ASP A 32 -20.87 9.47 7.46
CA ASP A 32 -21.26 10.12 6.19
C ASP A 32 -20.25 11.18 5.76
N ALA A 33 -19.73 11.98 6.71
CA ALA A 33 -18.68 12.96 6.43
C ALA A 33 -17.36 12.31 5.96
N MET A 34 -17.04 11.10 6.42
CA MET A 34 -15.90 10.34 5.90
C MET A 34 -16.19 9.77 4.51
N GLU A 35 -17.44 9.40 4.23
CA GLU A 35 -17.88 8.88 2.93
C GLU A 35 -17.85 9.97 1.86
N GLU A 36 -18.25 11.20 2.19
CA GLU A 36 -18.09 12.36 1.31
C GLU A 36 -16.61 12.59 0.95
N ARG A 37 -15.71 12.58 1.95
CA ARG A 37 -14.25 12.73 1.71
C ARG A 37 -13.65 11.58 0.90
N PHE A 38 -14.13 10.37 1.13
CA PHE A 38 -13.75 9.19 0.34
C PHE A 38 -14.11 9.40 -1.13
N TRP A 39 -15.37 9.78 -1.43
CA TRP A 39 -15.85 9.98 -2.79
C TRP A 39 -15.24 11.21 -3.47
N ASP A 40 -15.01 12.31 -2.74
CA ASP A 40 -14.24 13.44 -3.25
C ASP A 40 -12.84 13.02 -3.70
N SER A 41 -12.15 12.21 -2.89
CA SER A 41 -10.81 11.73 -3.22
C SER A 41 -10.81 10.73 -4.38
N VAL A 42 -11.76 9.79 -4.43
CA VAL A 42 -11.91 8.85 -5.55
C VAL A 42 -12.18 9.60 -6.85
N THR A 43 -13.10 10.56 -6.85
CA THR A 43 -13.48 11.33 -8.04
C THR A 43 -12.32 12.14 -8.61
N LYS A 44 -11.44 12.65 -7.73
CA LYS A 44 -10.25 13.39 -8.14
C LYS A 44 -9.12 12.50 -8.65
N LEU A 45 -8.98 11.29 -8.10
CA LEU A 45 -7.87 10.38 -8.41
C LEU A 45 -8.17 9.39 -9.55
N ALA A 46 -9.44 9.02 -9.77
CA ALA A 46 -9.84 8.11 -10.83
C ALA A 46 -9.47 8.59 -12.26
N PRO A 47 -9.59 9.90 -12.60
CA PRO A 47 -9.18 10.41 -13.91
C PRO A 47 -7.70 10.24 -14.23
N LEU A 48 -6.85 9.95 -13.23
CA LEU A 48 -5.44 9.61 -13.46
C LEU A 48 -5.24 8.21 -14.07
N ASN A 49 -6.33 7.47 -14.30
CA ASN A 49 -6.35 6.10 -14.80
C ASN A 49 -5.35 5.19 -14.06
N PRO A 50 -5.44 5.11 -12.71
CA PRO A 50 -4.48 4.32 -11.93
C PRO A 50 -4.58 2.85 -12.30
N ARG A 51 -3.48 2.12 -12.14
CA ARG A 51 -3.43 0.67 -12.39
C ARG A 51 -4.51 -0.05 -11.62
N PHE A 52 -4.74 0.34 -10.37
CA PHE A 52 -5.90 -0.01 -9.55
C PHE A 52 -6.04 0.96 -8.38
N VAL A 53 -7.18 0.89 -7.71
CA VAL A 53 -7.34 1.39 -6.34
C VAL A 53 -7.61 0.24 -5.39
N SER A 54 -7.14 0.32 -4.14
CA SER A 54 -7.47 -0.66 -3.09
C SER A 54 -8.37 -0.03 -2.03
N VAL A 55 -9.28 -0.84 -1.47
CA VAL A 55 -10.02 -0.47 -0.26
C VAL A 55 -9.61 -1.43 0.86
N THR A 56 -9.18 -0.87 1.99
CA THR A 56 -8.69 -1.64 3.13
C THR A 56 -9.79 -2.46 3.79
N TYR A 57 -9.38 -3.51 4.48
CA TYR A 57 -10.25 -4.42 5.21
C TYR A 57 -10.03 -4.20 6.71
N GLY A 58 -11.10 -3.85 7.42
CA GLY A 58 -11.02 -3.54 8.85
C GLY A 58 -10.54 -4.73 9.69
N ALA A 59 -9.81 -4.43 10.76
CA ALA A 59 -9.27 -5.42 11.70
C ALA A 59 -10.36 -6.42 12.15
N GLY A 60 -9.97 -7.70 12.26
CA GLY A 60 -10.88 -8.80 12.61
C GLY A 60 -12.00 -9.06 11.59
N GLY A 61 -11.96 -8.43 10.40
CA GLY A 61 -13.01 -8.55 9.40
C GLY A 61 -14.30 -7.82 9.75
N THR A 62 -14.23 -6.76 10.54
CA THR A 62 -15.39 -5.96 10.97
C THR A 62 -16.06 -5.14 9.86
N THR A 63 -15.48 -5.07 8.66
CA THR A 63 -15.97 -4.22 7.55
C THR A 63 -16.06 -4.98 6.22
N ARG A 64 -16.30 -6.30 6.24
CA ARG A 64 -16.35 -7.15 5.03
C ARG A 64 -17.33 -6.60 3.99
N GLU A 65 -18.57 -6.39 4.41
CA GLU A 65 -19.66 -5.89 3.57
C GLU A 65 -19.38 -4.48 3.05
N ARG A 66 -18.79 -3.63 3.90
CA ARG A 66 -18.45 -2.25 3.53
C ARG A 66 -17.34 -2.22 2.47
N THR A 67 -16.34 -3.07 2.59
CA THR A 67 -15.24 -3.17 1.60
C THR A 67 -15.79 -3.61 0.25
N LEU A 68 -16.62 -4.66 0.22
CA LEU A 68 -17.26 -5.13 -1.00
C LEU A 68 -18.10 -4.02 -1.66
N ARG A 69 -18.96 -3.36 -0.88
CA ARG A 69 -19.78 -2.24 -1.36
C ARG A 69 -18.94 -1.14 -2.00
N MET A 70 -17.89 -0.68 -1.32
CA MET A 70 -17.01 0.39 -1.79
C MET A 70 -16.30 0.00 -3.10
N VAL A 71 -15.71 -1.20 -3.15
CA VAL A 71 -14.98 -1.68 -4.34
C VAL A 71 -15.90 -1.81 -5.54
N SER A 72 -17.10 -2.37 -5.36
CA SER A 72 -18.11 -2.48 -6.43
C SER A 72 -18.60 -1.11 -6.90
N GLN A 73 -18.84 -0.16 -5.98
CA GLN A 73 -19.27 1.20 -6.35
C GLN A 73 -18.17 1.98 -7.08
N ILE A 74 -16.90 1.85 -6.69
CA ILE A 74 -15.80 2.48 -7.41
C ILE A 74 -15.76 1.96 -8.85
N GLN A 75 -15.79 0.64 -9.04
CA GLN A 75 -15.75 0.05 -10.39
C GLN A 75 -16.92 0.54 -11.24
N SER A 76 -18.14 0.53 -10.70
CA SER A 76 -19.33 0.93 -11.47
C SER A 76 -19.39 2.41 -11.80
N GLN A 77 -18.91 3.28 -10.90
CA GLN A 77 -18.99 4.74 -11.10
C GLN A 77 -17.80 5.30 -11.89
N THR A 78 -16.62 4.67 -11.80
CA THR A 78 -15.39 5.24 -12.36
C THR A 78 -14.77 4.40 -13.48
N GLY A 79 -15.15 3.12 -13.61
CA GLY A 79 -14.50 2.17 -14.50
C GLY A 79 -13.11 1.71 -14.06
N VAL A 80 -12.56 2.28 -12.97
CA VAL A 80 -11.24 1.91 -12.45
C VAL A 80 -11.31 0.54 -11.78
N ASN A 81 -10.32 -0.32 -12.08
CA ASN A 81 -10.17 -1.59 -11.41
C ASN A 81 -9.93 -1.39 -9.90
N ALA A 82 -10.91 -1.77 -9.08
CA ALA A 82 -10.77 -1.73 -7.64
C ALA A 82 -10.39 -3.13 -7.08
N ALA A 83 -9.44 -3.13 -6.14
CA ALA A 83 -8.97 -4.29 -5.40
C ALA A 83 -9.53 -4.28 -3.98
N ALA A 84 -10.02 -5.43 -3.52
CA ALA A 84 -10.45 -5.57 -2.14
C ALA A 84 -9.29 -6.10 -1.29
N HIS A 85 -9.03 -5.47 -0.16
CA HIS A 85 -8.21 -6.12 0.87
C HIS A 85 -8.95 -7.31 1.45
N LEU A 86 -8.19 -8.33 1.84
CA LEU A 86 -8.71 -9.50 2.53
C LEU A 86 -7.74 -9.93 3.62
N THR A 87 -8.26 -10.10 4.84
CA THR A 87 -7.53 -10.63 5.98
C THR A 87 -8.00 -12.04 6.33
N CYS A 88 -7.13 -12.87 6.90
CA CYS A 88 -7.50 -14.19 7.41
C CYS A 88 -7.53 -14.32 8.94
N VAL A 89 -7.18 -13.25 9.67
CA VAL A 89 -7.27 -13.22 11.13
C VAL A 89 -8.73 -13.31 11.61
N GLY A 90 -8.96 -14.09 12.66
CA GLY A 90 -10.27 -14.17 13.34
C GLY A 90 -11.40 -14.81 12.53
N ALA A 91 -11.09 -15.53 11.44
CA ALA A 91 -12.10 -16.18 10.60
C ALA A 91 -11.68 -17.60 10.20
N SER A 92 -12.66 -18.49 10.09
CA SER A 92 -12.47 -19.82 9.50
C SER A 92 -12.14 -19.72 8.01
N LYS A 93 -11.50 -20.77 7.46
CA LYS A 93 -11.29 -20.86 6.00
C LYS A 93 -12.60 -20.76 5.23
N ALA A 94 -13.67 -21.38 5.73
CA ALA A 94 -14.98 -21.37 5.08
C ALA A 94 -15.55 -19.95 4.94
N GLU A 95 -15.44 -19.13 5.99
CA GLU A 95 -15.86 -17.72 5.95
C GLU A 95 -15.01 -16.89 4.99
N VAL A 96 -13.69 -17.04 5.04
CA VAL A 96 -12.79 -16.31 4.13
C VAL A 96 -13.04 -16.72 2.67
N ASP A 97 -13.22 -18.01 2.40
CA ASP A 97 -13.51 -18.53 1.07
C ASP A 97 -14.87 -18.04 0.55
N ALA A 98 -15.86 -17.87 1.43
CA ALA A 98 -17.14 -17.26 1.07
C ALA A 98 -16.98 -15.79 0.66
N VAL A 99 -16.13 -15.03 1.34
CA VAL A 99 -15.81 -13.64 0.94
C VAL A 99 -15.13 -13.60 -0.43
N VAL A 100 -14.17 -14.50 -0.69
CA VAL A 100 -13.49 -14.58 -2.01
C VAL A 100 -14.49 -14.94 -3.12
N ARG A 101 -15.43 -15.85 -2.86
CA ARG A 101 -16.52 -16.15 -3.81
C ARG A 101 -17.41 -14.94 -4.06
N GLY A 102 -17.79 -14.20 -3.01
CA GLY A 102 -18.54 -12.95 -3.14
C GLY A 102 -17.81 -11.89 -3.97
N TYR A 103 -16.49 -11.77 -3.82
CA TYR A 103 -15.66 -10.90 -4.67
C TYR A 103 -15.73 -11.32 -6.14
N LYS A 104 -15.58 -12.62 -6.41
CA LYS A 104 -15.69 -13.17 -7.77
C LYS A 104 -17.06 -12.89 -8.41
N GLU A 105 -18.14 -13.13 -7.66
CA GLU A 105 -19.52 -12.91 -8.09
C GLU A 105 -19.79 -11.42 -8.38
N ALA A 106 -19.16 -10.52 -7.62
CA ALA A 106 -19.23 -9.08 -7.83
C ALA A 106 -18.31 -8.56 -8.96
N GLY A 107 -17.62 -9.45 -9.70
CA GLY A 107 -16.70 -9.08 -10.78
C GLY A 107 -15.35 -8.53 -10.31
N ILE A 108 -15.03 -8.63 -9.02
CA ILE A 108 -13.74 -8.18 -8.47
C ILE A 108 -12.68 -9.22 -8.81
N SER A 109 -11.70 -8.82 -9.63
CA SER A 109 -10.59 -9.66 -10.08
C SER A 109 -9.28 -9.42 -9.35
N ARG A 110 -9.22 -8.45 -8.42
CA ARG A 110 -8.01 -8.05 -7.71
C ARG A 110 -8.17 -8.12 -6.20
N ILE A 111 -7.21 -8.73 -5.52
CA ILE A 111 -7.22 -8.87 -4.05
C ILE A 111 -5.88 -8.46 -3.47
N VAL A 112 -5.90 -7.69 -2.39
CA VAL A 112 -4.73 -7.46 -1.54
C VAL A 112 -4.82 -8.41 -0.36
N ALA A 113 -4.07 -9.51 -0.41
CA ALA A 113 -4.09 -10.58 0.58
C ALA A 113 -3.09 -10.29 1.70
N VAL A 114 -3.59 -10.06 2.90
CA VAL A 114 -2.79 -9.80 4.10
C VAL A 114 -3.23 -10.72 5.23
N ARG A 115 -2.35 -11.01 6.19
CA ARG A 115 -2.72 -11.85 7.34
C ARG A 115 -3.80 -11.15 8.19
N GLY A 116 -3.65 -9.84 8.35
CA GLY A 116 -4.42 -9.03 9.28
C GLY A 116 -3.76 -8.92 10.65
N ASP A 117 -4.08 -7.84 11.34
CA ASP A 117 -3.67 -7.58 12.72
C ASP A 117 -4.64 -8.26 13.70
N PRO A 118 -4.14 -8.69 14.87
CA PRO A 118 -5.01 -9.23 15.93
C PRO A 118 -6.07 -8.21 16.36
N PRO A 119 -7.23 -8.65 16.85
CA PRO A 119 -8.26 -7.78 17.42
C PRO A 119 -7.75 -6.87 18.54
N GLU A 120 -6.75 -7.33 19.30
CA GLU A 120 -6.08 -6.61 20.38
C GLU A 120 -5.13 -5.50 19.89
N GLY A 121 -4.92 -5.42 18.57
CA GLY A 121 -4.19 -4.35 17.90
C GLY A 121 -2.80 -4.76 17.38
N VAL A 122 -2.21 -3.82 16.64
CA VAL A 122 -0.88 -3.96 16.02
C VAL A 122 0.17 -4.24 17.10
N GLY A 123 1.06 -5.19 16.83
CA GLY A 123 2.16 -5.58 17.72
C GLY A 123 1.84 -6.74 18.67
N LYS A 124 0.58 -7.16 18.79
CA LYS A 124 0.22 -8.37 19.57
C LYS A 124 0.48 -9.65 18.76
N PRO A 125 0.79 -10.79 19.41
CA PRO A 125 1.01 -12.04 18.69
C PRO A 125 -0.21 -12.44 17.86
N PHE A 126 0.02 -12.85 16.62
CA PHE A 126 -1.05 -13.41 15.80
C PHE A 126 -1.38 -14.83 16.27
N VAL A 127 -2.66 -15.07 16.53
CA VAL A 127 -3.21 -16.40 16.77
C VAL A 127 -4.24 -16.68 15.67
N PRO A 128 -4.05 -17.71 14.83
CA PRO A 128 -5.03 -18.03 13.81
C PRO A 128 -6.32 -18.53 14.47
N HIS A 129 -7.44 -18.32 13.78
CA HIS A 129 -8.67 -19.04 14.11
C HIS A 129 -8.40 -20.57 14.06
N PRO A 130 -8.98 -21.41 14.94
CA PRO A 130 -8.72 -22.85 14.97
C PRO A 130 -8.88 -23.54 13.61
N GLU A 131 -9.84 -23.07 12.82
CA GLU A 131 -10.14 -23.55 11.46
C GLU A 131 -9.73 -22.54 10.36
N GLY A 132 -8.90 -21.56 10.70
CA GLY A 132 -8.51 -20.45 9.83
C GLY A 132 -7.24 -20.71 9.01
N TYR A 133 -6.90 -19.75 8.15
CA TYR A 133 -5.59 -19.70 7.51
C TYR A 133 -4.54 -19.21 8.51
N ARG A 134 -3.36 -19.87 8.52
CA ARG A 134 -2.31 -19.59 9.50
C ARG A 134 -1.34 -18.48 9.08
N SER A 135 -1.39 -18.08 7.82
CA SER A 135 -0.51 -17.05 7.26
C SER A 135 -1.12 -16.42 6.01
N ALA A 136 -0.59 -15.26 5.61
CA ALA A 136 -0.92 -14.66 4.32
C ALA A 136 -0.56 -15.58 3.14
N ALA A 137 0.47 -16.43 3.27
CA ALA A 137 0.82 -17.40 2.23
C ALA A 137 -0.28 -18.47 2.03
N GLU A 138 -0.84 -19.00 3.12
CA GLU A 138 -1.98 -19.93 3.02
C GLU A 138 -3.25 -19.25 2.50
N LEU A 139 -3.44 -17.97 2.83
CA LEU A 139 -4.52 -17.17 2.27
C LEU A 139 -4.40 -17.04 0.74
N VAL A 140 -3.20 -16.75 0.23
CA VAL A 140 -2.93 -16.67 -1.22
C VAL A 140 -3.30 -17.99 -1.91
N GLU A 141 -2.86 -19.12 -1.35
CA GLU A 141 -3.20 -20.45 -1.87
C GLU A 141 -4.72 -20.69 -1.86
N GLY A 142 -5.41 -20.28 -0.78
CA GLY A 142 -6.86 -20.32 -0.68
C GLY A 142 -7.58 -19.54 -1.77
N ILE A 143 -7.15 -18.30 -2.00
CA ILE A 143 -7.69 -17.44 -3.06
C ILE A 143 -7.50 -18.11 -4.43
N ARG A 144 -6.30 -18.64 -4.71
CA ARG A 144 -5.98 -19.30 -5.98
C ARG A 144 -6.79 -20.57 -6.23
N ARG A 145 -7.20 -21.31 -5.20
CA ARG A 145 -8.11 -22.46 -5.36
C ARG A 145 -9.51 -22.07 -5.83
N ILE A 146 -9.95 -20.83 -5.56
CA ILE A 146 -11.31 -20.36 -5.84
C ILE A 146 -11.39 -19.68 -7.22
N GLY A 147 -10.33 -19.01 -7.65
CA GLY A 147 -10.31 -18.33 -8.93
C GLY A 147 -8.95 -17.76 -9.32
N ASP A 148 -8.88 -17.31 -10.56
CA ASP A 148 -7.72 -16.60 -11.09
C ASP A 148 -7.83 -15.10 -10.77
N PHE A 149 -7.24 -14.71 -9.64
CA PHE A 149 -7.19 -13.33 -9.17
C PHE A 149 -5.80 -12.72 -9.40
N ASP A 150 -5.74 -11.41 -9.60
CA ASP A 150 -4.52 -10.62 -9.45
C ASP A 150 -4.29 -10.34 -7.96
N ILE A 151 -3.30 -11.01 -7.36
CA ILE A 151 -3.10 -11.02 -5.90
C ILE A 151 -1.87 -10.21 -5.52
N SER A 152 -2.09 -9.09 -4.83
CA SER A 152 -1.03 -8.36 -4.15
C SER A 152 -0.86 -8.84 -2.72
N VAL A 153 0.37 -8.85 -2.20
CA VAL A 153 0.67 -9.18 -0.79
C VAL A 153 1.47 -8.08 -0.12
N SER A 154 1.50 -8.04 1.21
CA SER A 154 2.36 -7.09 1.93
C SER A 154 3.84 -7.49 1.89
N ALA A 155 4.72 -6.50 1.94
CA ALA A 155 6.16 -6.62 2.15
C ALA A 155 6.62 -5.59 3.20
N TYR A 156 7.70 -5.84 3.93
CA TYR A 156 8.14 -4.96 5.02
C TYR A 156 9.61 -4.56 4.82
N PRO A 157 9.90 -3.34 4.31
CA PRO A 157 11.25 -2.87 4.04
C PRO A 157 12.17 -2.89 5.26
N GLU A 158 11.61 -2.86 6.46
CA GLU A 158 12.31 -2.86 7.75
C GLU A 158 12.07 -4.16 8.56
N LYS A 159 11.63 -5.23 7.87
CA LYS A 159 11.23 -6.54 8.43
C LYS A 159 9.96 -6.45 9.26
N HIS A 160 9.06 -7.43 9.11
CA HIS A 160 7.87 -7.48 9.96
C HIS A 160 8.27 -7.59 11.44
N PRO A 161 7.68 -6.84 12.39
CA PRO A 161 8.05 -6.87 13.81
C PRO A 161 8.04 -8.27 14.45
N GLN A 162 7.19 -9.15 13.93
CA GLN A 162 7.05 -10.55 14.39
C GLN A 162 7.91 -11.55 13.61
N ALA A 163 8.65 -11.13 12.59
CA ALA A 163 9.58 -12.01 11.90
C ALA A 163 10.87 -12.14 12.73
N PRO A 164 11.29 -13.37 13.09
CA PRO A 164 12.45 -13.58 13.95
C PRO A 164 13.76 -13.17 13.27
N SER A 165 13.86 -13.32 11.96
CA SER A 165 15.05 -12.97 11.17
C SER A 165 14.66 -12.47 9.77
N TRP A 166 15.64 -11.88 9.07
CA TRP A 166 15.48 -11.51 7.65
C TRP A 166 15.24 -12.72 6.76
N ASP A 167 15.91 -13.85 7.02
CA ASP A 167 15.71 -15.09 6.24
C ASP A 167 14.25 -15.53 6.31
N VAL A 168 13.63 -15.51 7.50
CA VAL A 168 12.21 -15.86 7.65
C VAL A 168 11.28 -14.85 6.97
N GLU A 169 11.60 -13.55 6.99
CA GLU A 169 10.83 -12.53 6.27
C GLU A 169 10.85 -12.77 4.75
N ILE A 170 12.05 -13.03 4.20
CA ILE A 170 12.26 -13.24 2.77
C ILE A 170 11.67 -14.59 2.33
N ASP A 171 11.83 -15.66 3.11
CA ASP A 171 11.23 -16.98 2.83
C ASP A 171 9.70 -16.90 2.83
N ASN A 172 9.11 -16.14 3.75
CA ASN A 172 7.67 -15.90 3.75
C ASN A 172 7.21 -15.14 2.50
N LEU A 173 7.96 -14.14 2.04
CA LEU A 173 7.68 -13.45 0.79
C LEU A 173 7.78 -14.39 -0.41
N LYS A 174 8.84 -15.19 -0.48
CA LYS A 174 9.06 -16.21 -1.53
C LYS A 174 7.92 -17.23 -1.56
N ARG A 175 7.45 -17.69 -0.39
CA ARG A 175 6.29 -18.59 -0.28
C ARG A 175 5.01 -17.95 -0.80
N LYS A 176 4.74 -16.68 -0.48
CA LYS A 176 3.56 -15.95 -1.02
C LYS A 176 3.60 -15.88 -2.55
N PHE A 177 4.75 -15.57 -3.14
CA PHE A 177 4.92 -15.59 -4.60
C PHE A 177 4.78 -16.98 -5.20
N GLY A 178 5.42 -18.00 -4.61
CA GLY A 178 5.34 -19.38 -5.06
C GLY A 178 3.92 -19.97 -5.03
N LEU A 179 3.03 -19.41 -4.21
CA LEU A 179 1.62 -19.79 -4.11
C LEU A 179 0.69 -18.95 -5.01
N GLY A 180 1.24 -18.01 -5.79
CA GLY A 180 0.51 -17.29 -6.83
C GLY A 180 0.23 -15.81 -6.53
N ALA A 181 0.91 -15.18 -5.58
CA ALA A 181 0.93 -13.71 -5.53
C ALA A 181 1.62 -13.15 -6.78
N THR A 182 1.11 -12.04 -7.32
CA THR A 182 1.62 -11.42 -8.56
C THR A 182 2.58 -10.27 -8.27
N ARG A 183 2.39 -9.59 -7.13
CA ARG A 183 3.24 -8.49 -6.66
C ARG A 183 3.23 -8.39 -5.15
N ALA A 184 4.21 -7.69 -4.61
CA ALA A 184 4.18 -7.20 -3.24
C ALA A 184 4.04 -5.68 -3.20
N ILE A 185 3.33 -5.16 -2.21
CA ILE A 185 3.25 -3.74 -1.88
C ILE A 185 3.95 -3.58 -0.53
N THR A 186 4.96 -2.73 -0.46
CA THR A 186 5.68 -2.52 0.78
C THR A 186 4.84 -1.73 1.76
N GLN A 187 4.97 -2.02 3.05
CA GLN A 187 4.63 -1.09 4.12
C GLN A 187 5.34 0.25 3.88
N MET A 188 4.81 1.32 4.49
CA MET A 188 5.45 2.64 4.51
C MET A 188 6.89 2.54 5.03
N PHE A 189 7.74 3.41 4.49
CA PHE A 189 9.12 3.61 4.92
C PHE A 189 9.46 5.10 4.69
N PHE A 190 10.45 5.61 5.43
CA PHE A 190 10.84 7.02 5.38
C PHE A 190 12.26 7.24 4.85
N GLU A 191 13.05 6.16 4.72
CA GLU A 191 14.35 6.14 4.08
C GLU A 191 14.30 5.23 2.85
N ASN A 192 14.57 5.78 1.67
CA ASN A 192 14.60 5.00 0.42
C ASN A 192 15.63 3.85 0.48
N ALA A 193 16.68 4.03 1.27
CA ALA A 193 17.68 2.99 1.50
C ALA A 193 17.11 1.71 2.15
N ASP A 194 16.07 1.80 2.99
CA ASP A 194 15.42 0.60 3.56
C ASP A 194 14.70 -0.19 2.48
N TYR A 195 13.99 0.49 1.59
CA TYR A 195 13.36 -0.12 0.43
C TYR A 195 14.38 -0.82 -0.48
N PHE A 196 15.47 -0.16 -0.86
CA PHE A 196 16.49 -0.77 -1.73
C PHE A 196 17.21 -1.94 -1.06
N ARG A 197 17.54 -1.82 0.23
CA ARG A 197 18.11 -2.92 1.02
C ARG A 197 17.19 -4.14 1.05
N PHE A 198 15.89 -3.93 1.14
CA PHE A 198 14.90 -5.00 1.11
C PHE A 198 14.79 -5.65 -0.27
N VAL A 199 14.70 -4.84 -1.33
CA VAL A 199 14.66 -5.32 -2.72
C VAL A 199 15.92 -6.14 -3.05
N GLU A 200 17.10 -5.68 -2.65
CA GLU A 200 18.36 -6.41 -2.84
C GLU A 200 18.34 -7.78 -2.15
N ARG A 201 17.84 -7.87 -0.91
CA ARG A 201 17.67 -9.14 -0.19
C ARG A 201 16.72 -10.08 -0.93
N ALA A 202 15.59 -9.56 -1.41
CA ALA A 202 14.60 -10.34 -2.15
C ALA A 202 15.18 -10.88 -3.46
N GLN A 203 15.88 -10.04 -4.22
CA GLN A 203 16.55 -10.42 -5.47
C GLN A 203 17.62 -11.49 -5.24
N LYS A 204 18.44 -11.34 -4.19
CA LYS A 204 19.44 -12.36 -3.80
C LYS A 204 18.80 -13.72 -3.46
N ALA A 205 17.55 -13.75 -2.99
CA ALA A 205 16.80 -14.98 -2.74
C ALA A 205 16.05 -15.53 -3.97
N GLY A 206 16.22 -14.90 -5.13
CA GLY A 206 15.62 -15.29 -6.41
C GLY A 206 14.20 -14.77 -6.64
N ILE A 207 13.74 -13.78 -5.87
CA ILE A 207 12.46 -13.12 -6.10
C ILE A 207 12.62 -12.12 -7.24
N THR A 208 11.81 -12.30 -8.30
CA THR A 208 11.84 -11.48 -9.53
C THR A 208 10.53 -10.73 -9.76
N GLN A 209 9.50 -11.01 -8.96
CA GLN A 209 8.21 -10.34 -9.00
C GLN A 209 8.34 -8.88 -8.55
N SER A 210 7.41 -8.04 -9.02
CA SER A 210 7.37 -6.61 -8.67
C SER A 210 7.14 -6.41 -7.16
N ILE A 211 7.99 -5.58 -6.55
CA ILE A 211 7.88 -5.10 -5.17
C ILE A 211 7.65 -3.60 -5.28
N VAL A 212 6.41 -3.17 -5.10
CA VAL A 212 5.99 -1.78 -5.31
C VAL A 212 6.17 -0.99 -4.00
N PRO A 213 6.89 0.14 -4.00
CA PRO A 213 7.00 0.97 -2.81
C PRO A 213 5.66 1.58 -2.42
N GLY A 214 5.27 1.36 -1.17
CA GLY A 214 4.14 2.01 -0.51
C GLY A 214 4.56 3.35 0.10
N ILE A 215 4.09 4.45 -0.48
CA ILE A 215 4.39 5.82 -0.05
C ILE A 215 3.22 6.37 0.75
N GLN A 216 3.51 6.83 1.97
CA GLN A 216 2.52 7.39 2.90
C GLN A 216 2.76 8.89 3.06
N PRO A 217 1.94 9.76 2.41
CA PRO A 217 2.00 11.19 2.67
C PRO A 217 1.74 11.51 4.14
N ILE A 218 2.52 12.45 4.69
CA ILE A 218 2.48 12.83 6.10
C ILE A 218 1.42 13.91 6.29
N HIS A 219 0.20 13.50 6.64
CA HIS A 219 -0.90 14.43 6.94
C HIS A 219 -0.91 14.92 8.39
N SER A 220 -0.31 14.14 9.30
CA SER A 220 -0.11 14.49 10.71
C SER A 220 1.13 13.74 11.18
N PHE A 221 2.19 14.48 11.48
CA PHE A 221 3.46 13.89 11.92
C PHE A 221 3.29 13.02 13.19
N LYS A 222 2.53 13.52 14.16
CA LYS A 222 2.22 12.79 15.40
C LYS A 222 1.53 11.45 15.16
N GLN A 223 0.52 11.42 14.28
CA GLN A 223 -0.22 10.19 13.99
C GLN A 223 0.65 9.18 13.25
N ILE A 224 1.39 9.64 12.23
CA ILE A 224 2.24 8.75 11.44
C ILE A 224 3.39 8.19 12.28
N SER A 225 3.97 8.98 13.18
CA SER A 225 5.04 8.53 14.09
C SER A 225 4.60 7.42 15.03
N GLY A 226 3.44 7.59 15.65
CA GLY A 226 2.85 6.53 16.47
C GLY A 226 2.50 5.27 15.67
N PHE A 227 2.08 5.42 14.41
CA PHE A 227 1.77 4.28 13.55
C PHE A 227 3.02 3.54 13.06
N ALA A 228 4.04 4.28 12.61
CA ALA A 228 5.34 3.74 12.20
C ALA A 228 5.96 2.88 13.30
N SER A 229 5.99 3.38 14.54
CA SER A 229 6.51 2.63 15.71
C SER A 229 5.79 1.29 15.91
N ARG A 230 4.46 1.24 15.75
CA ARG A 230 3.68 -0.01 15.89
C ARG A 230 3.93 -0.98 14.74
N CYS A 231 4.15 -0.46 13.53
CA CYS A 231 4.44 -1.25 12.33
C CYS A 231 5.91 -1.68 12.23
N GLY A 232 6.79 -1.18 13.11
CA GLY A 232 8.24 -1.42 13.06
C GLY A 232 8.97 -0.60 12.00
N ALA A 233 8.36 0.47 11.49
CA ALA A 233 9.01 1.41 10.59
C ALA A 233 9.72 2.50 11.40
N SER A 234 10.95 2.83 11.01
CA SER A 234 11.76 3.86 11.66
C SER A 234 11.44 5.25 11.10
N ILE A 235 11.45 6.25 11.97
CA ILE A 235 11.42 7.66 11.56
C ILE A 235 12.82 8.23 11.77
N PRO A 236 13.50 8.66 10.69
CA PRO A 236 14.79 9.31 10.80
C PRO A 236 14.72 10.58 11.62
N HIS A 237 15.79 10.88 12.35
CA HIS A 237 15.85 12.07 13.18
C HIS A 237 15.66 13.36 12.35
N TRP A 238 16.33 13.45 11.20
CA TRP A 238 16.20 14.60 10.30
C TRP A 238 14.75 14.82 9.86
N LEU A 239 13.98 13.74 9.69
CA LEU A 239 12.58 13.83 9.29
C LEU A 239 11.75 14.39 10.45
N ALA A 240 12.00 13.92 11.67
CA ALA A 240 11.35 14.47 12.86
C ALA A 240 11.65 15.95 13.07
N GLU A 241 12.91 16.37 12.90
CA GLU A 241 13.32 17.78 13.03
C GLU A 241 12.57 18.68 12.05
N ARG A 242 12.27 18.23 10.82
CA ARG A 242 11.52 19.02 9.84
C ARG A 242 10.09 19.33 10.27
N PHE A 243 9.50 18.50 11.14
CA PHE A 243 8.14 18.69 11.65
C PHE A 243 8.09 19.25 13.07
N ASP A 244 9.23 19.45 13.73
CA ASP A 244 9.29 19.99 15.08
C ASP A 244 8.71 21.40 15.12
N GLY A 245 7.84 21.66 16.10
CA GLY A 245 7.15 22.94 16.26
C GLY A 245 6.03 23.25 15.27
N LEU A 246 5.65 22.32 14.37
CA LEU A 246 4.57 22.53 13.38
C LEU A 246 3.19 22.02 13.82
N ASP A 247 3.01 21.64 15.09
CA ASP A 247 1.74 21.07 15.59
C ASP A 247 0.54 22.02 15.41
N ASP A 248 0.76 23.33 15.57
CA ASP A 248 -0.26 24.38 15.45
C ASP A 248 -0.11 25.22 14.17
N ASP A 249 0.73 24.80 13.21
CA ASP A 249 0.94 25.46 11.91
C ASP A 249 0.61 24.50 10.75
N PRO A 250 -0.69 24.32 10.41
CA PRO A 250 -1.12 23.36 9.40
C PRO A 250 -0.68 23.74 7.97
N GLU A 251 -0.46 25.02 7.69
CA GLU A 251 -0.05 25.49 6.36
C GLU A 251 1.42 25.12 6.11
N THR A 252 2.31 25.49 7.03
CA THR A 252 3.73 25.12 6.95
C THR A 252 3.91 23.60 7.02
N HIS A 253 3.18 22.91 7.90
CA HIS A 253 3.18 21.44 7.95
C HIS A 253 2.84 20.82 6.60
N ALA A 254 1.82 21.32 5.90
CA ALA A 254 1.43 20.81 4.58
C ALA A 254 2.53 21.03 3.52
N LEU A 255 3.21 22.19 3.54
CA LEU A 255 4.32 22.48 2.62
C LEU A 255 5.53 21.57 2.89
N VAL A 256 5.90 21.39 4.16
CA VAL A 256 6.98 20.47 4.56
C VAL A 256 6.66 19.03 4.17
N ALA A 257 5.44 18.56 4.44
CA ALA A 257 4.99 17.24 4.05
C ALA A 257 5.04 17.01 2.53
N SER A 258 4.64 18.03 1.74
CA SER A 258 4.75 17.97 0.29
C SER A 258 6.20 17.89 -0.19
N ALA A 259 7.11 18.67 0.42
CA ALA A 259 8.52 18.67 0.06
C ALA A 259 9.18 17.31 0.36
N VAL A 260 8.96 16.77 1.57
CA VAL A 260 9.49 15.46 1.99
C VAL A 260 9.00 14.34 1.07
N ALA A 261 7.69 14.28 0.79
CA ALA A 261 7.15 13.22 -0.06
C ALA A 261 7.64 13.33 -1.51
N ALA A 262 7.81 14.55 -2.02
CA ALA A 262 8.37 14.79 -3.34
C ALA A 262 9.85 14.35 -3.41
N GLU A 263 10.66 14.68 -2.40
CA GLU A 263 12.05 14.23 -2.30
C GLU A 263 12.14 12.70 -2.35
N GLN A 264 11.34 12.02 -1.51
CA GLN A 264 11.30 10.56 -1.46
C GLN A 264 10.95 9.94 -2.81
N VAL A 265 9.87 10.42 -3.45
CA VAL A 265 9.39 9.87 -4.72
C VAL A 265 10.37 10.15 -5.86
N LEU A 266 10.92 11.36 -5.96
CA LEU A 266 11.83 11.71 -7.06
C LEU A 266 13.17 10.98 -6.95
N GLU A 267 13.67 10.72 -5.74
CA GLU A 267 14.85 9.87 -5.54
C GLU A 267 14.57 8.41 -5.97
N LEU A 268 13.39 7.85 -5.63
CA LEU A 268 13.00 6.52 -6.12
C LEU A 268 12.94 6.48 -7.66
N VAL A 269 12.43 7.53 -8.30
CA VAL A 269 12.43 7.64 -9.77
C VAL A 269 13.85 7.72 -10.33
N ASP A 270 14.73 8.51 -9.72
CA ASP A 270 16.13 8.64 -10.15
C ASP A 270 16.89 7.30 -10.05
N GLU A 271 16.49 6.42 -9.14
CA GLU A 271 16.98 5.04 -8.98
C GLU A 271 16.23 4.01 -9.86
N GLY A 272 15.35 4.47 -10.76
CA GLY A 272 14.71 3.63 -11.78
C GLY A 272 13.37 3.01 -11.39
N ILE A 273 12.75 3.43 -10.29
CA ILE A 273 11.42 2.96 -9.91
C ILE A 273 10.33 3.60 -10.78
N THR A 274 9.47 2.76 -11.35
CA THR A 274 8.38 3.17 -12.25
C THR A 274 6.99 2.81 -11.75
N GLU A 275 6.87 2.06 -10.65
CA GLU A 275 5.60 1.69 -10.03
C GLU A 275 5.51 2.28 -8.62
N PHE A 276 4.36 2.89 -8.27
CA PHE A 276 4.13 3.46 -6.95
C PHE A 276 2.74 3.10 -6.40
N HIS A 277 2.68 2.87 -5.09
CA HIS A 277 1.43 2.71 -4.36
C HIS A 277 1.32 3.80 -3.31
N PHE A 278 0.25 4.60 -3.33
CA PHE A 278 0.06 5.70 -2.37
C PHE A 278 -1.05 5.40 -1.38
N TYR A 279 -0.72 5.50 -0.10
CA TYR A 279 -1.68 5.40 0.99
C TYR A 279 -2.38 6.75 1.21
N THR A 280 -3.56 6.92 0.62
CA THR A 280 -4.20 8.25 0.51
C THR A 280 -4.78 8.76 1.83
N LEU A 281 -5.11 7.88 2.77
CA LEU A 281 -5.95 8.20 3.94
C LEU A 281 -7.25 8.94 3.58
N ASN A 282 -7.81 8.65 2.40
CA ASN A 282 -8.96 9.34 1.81
C ASN A 282 -8.73 10.85 1.62
N ARG A 283 -7.49 11.26 1.29
CA ARG A 283 -7.11 12.64 0.96
C ARG A 283 -6.31 12.64 -0.35
N SER A 284 -6.82 13.37 -1.34
CA SER A 284 -6.25 13.37 -2.70
C SER A 284 -5.15 14.41 -2.95
N ASN A 285 -5.16 15.56 -2.27
CA ASN A 285 -4.30 16.71 -2.64
C ASN A 285 -2.80 16.39 -2.75
N LEU A 286 -2.20 15.78 -1.71
CA LEU A 286 -0.77 15.44 -1.75
C LEU A 286 -0.49 14.37 -2.81
N VAL A 287 -1.35 13.37 -2.92
CA VAL A 287 -1.18 12.27 -3.89
C VAL A 287 -1.31 12.76 -5.33
N LEU A 288 -2.22 13.69 -5.61
CA LEU A 288 -2.33 14.37 -6.91
C LEU A 288 -1.05 15.12 -7.26
N ALA A 289 -0.46 15.83 -6.30
CA ALA A 289 0.80 16.53 -6.50
C ALA A 289 1.92 15.55 -6.87
N LEU A 290 2.04 14.43 -6.13
CA LEU A 290 3.01 13.38 -6.39
C LEU A 290 2.79 12.71 -7.76
N ALA A 291 1.55 12.36 -8.11
CA ALA A 291 1.22 11.84 -9.45
C ALA A 291 1.64 12.82 -10.55
N ARG A 292 1.39 14.12 -10.37
CA ARG A 292 1.79 15.14 -11.35
C ARG A 292 3.30 15.25 -11.49
N LEU A 293 4.07 15.10 -10.41
CA LEU A 293 5.54 15.02 -10.44
C LEU A 293 6.02 13.79 -11.20
N LEU A 294 5.35 12.65 -11.04
CA LEU A 294 5.56 11.43 -11.85
C LEU A 294 5.11 11.58 -13.31
N GLY A 295 4.41 12.67 -13.65
CA GLY A 295 3.91 12.92 -15.00
C GLY A 295 2.59 12.22 -15.29
N VAL A 296 1.98 11.59 -14.29
CA VAL A 296 0.65 11.01 -14.36
C VAL A 296 -0.37 12.12 -14.16
N ARG A 297 -1.21 12.35 -15.18
CA ARG A 297 -2.18 13.45 -15.24
C ARG A 297 -3.46 12.90 -15.89
N PRO A 298 -4.62 13.52 -15.62
CA PRO A 298 -5.80 13.23 -16.42
C PRO A 298 -5.53 13.55 -17.89
N ASP A 299 -6.11 12.76 -18.79
CA ASP A 299 -6.15 13.03 -20.23
C ASP A 299 -6.84 14.38 -20.52
#